data_AF-M6YFI4-F1
#
_entry.id   AF-M6YFI4-F1
#
_cell.length_a   1.000
_cell.length_b   1.000
_cell.length_c   1.000
_cell.angle_alpha   90.00
_cell.angle_beta   90.00
_cell.angle_gamma   90.00
#
_symmetry.space_group_name_H-M   'P 1'
#
loop_
_entity.id
_entity.type
_entity.pdbx_description
1 polymer ?
#
loop_
_entity_poly.entity_id
_entity_poly.type
_entity_poly.pdbx_seq_one_letter_code
_entity_poly.pdbx_strand_id
1 'polypeptide(L)'
;MKFEDLIETIKGKLYERISNPFLFSFTFFFISTNWRFFYKLYMGDSMNSMDSLLEKHPINYCMPAVYSLLYVLFVPLLSLFSEPYTELVRTGTLALRNYMRKNWQDQEMSTIAKVERKYIEEIETLQSSIAADRKNYFNISESLKKWFRDKHGLDGDVNLQFYKCFPDLIVGDVAIEQNGDALRGAANSGRPILGIVVDKPGTEFAFIIEKGILKTSVIDIKERQNINKPGKYYLSNTSPSRLERLPDSGEGTFQIVGELKDDGNFSIAKESFTRQR
;
A
#
# COMPACT_ATOMS: atom_id res chain seq x y z
N MET A 1 -54.49 -21.99 7.35
CA MET A 1 -54.00 -21.04 8.36
C MET A 1 -52.81 -21.69 9.04
N LYS A 2 -51.61 -21.11 8.92
CA LYS A 2 -50.39 -21.75 9.42
C LYS A 2 -50.35 -21.65 10.94
N PHE A 3 -49.77 -22.65 11.60
CA PHE A 3 -49.73 -22.74 13.07
C PHE A 3 -48.96 -21.55 13.69
N GLU A 4 -48.00 -21.01 12.95
CA GLU A 4 -47.24 -19.81 13.30
C GLU A 4 -48.11 -18.55 13.37
N ASP A 5 -49.01 -18.34 12.41
CA ASP A 5 -49.97 -17.22 12.42
C ASP A 5 -50.94 -17.32 13.61
N LEU A 6 -51.31 -18.54 13.98
CA LEU A 6 -52.21 -18.81 15.11
C LEU A 6 -51.50 -18.54 16.44
N ILE A 7 -50.22 -18.90 16.56
CA ILE A 7 -49.37 -18.57 17.72
C ILE A 7 -49.09 -17.07 17.82
N GLU A 8 -48.84 -16.37 16.72
CA GLU A 8 -48.68 -14.91 16.72
C GLU A 8 -49.97 -14.19 17.07
N THR A 9 -51.12 -14.66 16.58
CA THR A 9 -52.42 -14.08 16.95
C THR A 9 -52.74 -14.31 18.43
N ILE A 10 -52.41 -15.49 18.96
CA ILE A 10 -52.55 -15.80 20.39
C ILE A 10 -51.58 -14.96 21.24
N LYS A 11 -50.31 -14.83 20.82
CA LYS A 11 -49.31 -13.99 21.49
C LYS A 11 -49.66 -12.51 21.44
N GLY A 12 -50.15 -11.99 20.32
CA GLY A 12 -50.60 -10.62 20.16
C GLY A 12 -51.80 -10.29 21.05
N LYS A 13 -52.81 -11.18 21.08
CA LYS A 13 -53.95 -11.05 22.00
C LYS A 13 -53.58 -11.24 23.47
N LEU A 14 -52.55 -12.04 23.77
CA LEU A 14 -51.97 -12.15 25.12
C LEU A 14 -51.21 -10.89 25.52
N TYR A 15 -50.44 -10.28 24.61
CA TYR A 15 -49.71 -9.03 24.88
C TYR A 15 -50.66 -7.83 25.06
N GLU A 16 -51.71 -7.70 24.25
CA GLU A 16 -52.78 -6.71 24.49
C GLU A 16 -53.47 -6.96 25.84
N ARG A 17 -53.66 -8.22 26.25
CA ARG A 17 -54.24 -8.59 27.56
C ARG A 17 -53.29 -8.37 28.74
N ILE A 18 -51.98 -8.50 28.57
CA ILE A 18 -50.97 -8.16 29.57
C ILE A 18 -50.95 -6.64 29.81
N SER A 19 -51.25 -5.82 28.78
CA SER A 19 -51.33 -4.36 28.94
C SER A 19 -52.48 -3.87 29.84
N ASN A 20 -53.50 -4.70 30.09
CA ASN A 20 -54.60 -4.39 31.01
C ASN A 20 -54.80 -5.53 32.03
N PRO A 21 -53.93 -5.63 33.05
CA PRO A 21 -53.99 -6.66 34.09
C PRO A 21 -55.33 -6.69 34.82
N PHE A 22 -56.01 -5.55 34.88
CA PHE A 22 -57.30 -5.37 35.55
C PHE A 22 -58.46 -6.08 34.81
N LEU A 23 -58.51 -5.97 33.48
CA LEU A 23 -59.52 -6.64 32.65
C LEU A 23 -59.36 -8.17 32.70
N PHE A 24 -58.12 -8.66 32.73
CA PHE A 24 -57.85 -10.09 32.81
C PHE A 24 -58.19 -10.65 34.20
N SER A 25 -57.80 -9.95 35.27
CA SER A 25 -58.16 -10.30 36.64
C SER A 25 -59.68 -10.27 36.85
N PHE A 26 -60.38 -9.29 36.27
CA PHE A 26 -61.84 -9.24 36.28
C PHE A 26 -62.49 -10.38 35.50
N THR A 27 -61.95 -10.75 34.33
CA THR A 27 -62.47 -11.87 33.52
C THR A 27 -62.27 -13.20 34.24
N PHE A 28 -61.10 -13.42 34.83
CA PHE A 28 -60.83 -14.61 35.64
C PHE A 28 -61.67 -14.66 36.90
N PHE A 29 -61.86 -13.52 37.58
CA PHE A 29 -62.76 -13.40 38.72
C PHE A 29 -64.22 -13.68 38.34
N PHE A 30 -64.69 -13.15 37.20
CA PHE A 30 -66.04 -13.37 36.68
C PHE A 30 -66.27 -14.85 36.32
N ILE A 31 -65.32 -15.49 35.63
CA ILE A 31 -65.40 -16.93 35.30
C ILE A 31 -65.32 -17.78 36.58
N SER A 32 -64.44 -17.41 37.52
CA SER A 32 -64.27 -18.14 38.79
C SER A 32 -65.48 -17.99 39.72
N THR A 33 -66.19 -16.87 39.67
CA THR A 33 -67.41 -16.65 40.48
C THR A 33 -68.62 -17.34 39.86
N ASN A 34 -68.68 -17.40 38.53
CA ASN A 34 -69.78 -18.02 37.77
C ASN A 34 -69.44 -19.45 37.28
N TRP A 35 -68.45 -20.10 37.90
CA TRP A 35 -67.89 -21.37 37.45
C TRP A 35 -68.94 -22.48 37.33
N ARG A 36 -69.94 -22.50 38.23
CA ARG A 36 -71.10 -23.43 38.18
C ARG A 36 -71.88 -23.33 36.87
N PHE A 37 -72.05 -22.12 36.35
CA PHE A 37 -72.79 -21.88 35.11
C PHE A 37 -72.01 -22.40 33.90
N PHE A 38 -70.70 -22.16 33.87
CA PHE A 38 -69.81 -22.67 32.82
C PHE A 38 -69.62 -24.18 32.88
N TYR A 39 -69.52 -24.76 34.08
CA TYR A 39 -69.41 -26.22 34.27
C TYR A 39 -70.66 -26.95 33.77
N LYS A 40 -71.85 -26.41 34.06
CA LYS A 40 -73.14 -26.90 33.52
C LYS A 40 -73.17 -26.86 31.98
N LEU A 41 -72.65 -25.77 31.40
CA LEU A 41 -72.61 -25.57 29.95
C LEU A 41 -71.61 -26.53 29.26
N TYR A 42 -70.55 -26.94 29.96
CA TYR A 42 -69.49 -27.80 29.42
C TYR A 42 -69.76 -29.31 29.60
N MET A 43 -70.23 -29.73 30.78
CA MET A 43 -70.46 -31.16 31.07
C MET A 43 -71.89 -31.63 30.77
N GLY A 44 -72.84 -30.71 30.54
CA GLY A 44 -74.24 -31.05 30.21
C GLY A 44 -75.02 -31.73 31.34
N ASP A 45 -74.46 -31.77 32.55
CA ASP A 45 -74.98 -32.55 33.68
C ASP A 45 -76.02 -31.78 34.51
N SER A 46 -76.88 -32.49 35.26
CA SER A 46 -77.96 -31.86 36.04
C SER A 46 -77.45 -31.21 37.33
N MET A 47 -77.99 -30.04 37.72
CA MET A 47 -77.50 -29.29 38.90
C MET A 47 -77.54 -30.09 40.22
N ASN A 48 -78.43 -31.09 40.31
CA ASN A 48 -78.60 -31.90 41.51
C ASN A 48 -77.39 -32.81 41.82
N SER A 49 -76.64 -33.27 40.80
CA SER A 49 -75.44 -34.09 41.02
C SER A 49 -74.30 -33.25 41.61
N MET A 50 -74.12 -32.02 41.12
CA MET A 50 -73.13 -31.07 41.66
C MET A 50 -73.46 -30.62 43.08
N ASP A 51 -74.74 -30.35 43.38
CA ASP A 51 -75.14 -29.89 44.71
C ASP A 51 -74.92 -30.97 45.77
N SER A 52 -75.15 -32.25 45.44
CA SER A 52 -74.82 -33.38 46.34
C SER A 52 -73.30 -33.51 46.61
N LEU A 53 -72.46 -33.18 45.63
CA LEU A 53 -70.99 -33.25 45.73
C LEU A 53 -70.43 -32.08 46.56
N LEU A 54 -71.07 -30.91 46.45
CA LEU A 54 -70.75 -29.72 47.23
C LEU A 54 -71.27 -29.80 48.67
N GLU A 55 -72.41 -30.45 48.94
CA GLU A 55 -72.84 -30.77 50.31
C GLU A 55 -71.83 -31.66 51.03
N LYS A 56 -71.25 -32.63 50.32
CA LYS A 56 -70.26 -33.55 50.89
C LYS A 56 -68.88 -32.90 51.11
N HIS A 57 -68.51 -31.92 50.28
CA HIS A 57 -67.22 -31.20 50.35
C HIS A 57 -67.38 -29.69 50.07
N PRO A 58 -67.86 -28.90 51.05
CA PRO A 58 -68.22 -27.50 50.83
C PRO A 58 -67.04 -26.58 50.49
N ILE A 59 -65.81 -26.96 50.90
CA ILE A 59 -64.58 -26.19 50.65
C ILE A 59 -64.24 -26.11 49.15
N ASN A 60 -64.67 -27.10 48.36
CA ASN A 60 -64.42 -27.13 46.92
C ASN A 60 -65.17 -26.02 46.16
N TYR A 61 -66.16 -25.37 46.80
CA TYR A 61 -66.83 -24.20 46.25
C TYR A 61 -65.87 -23.01 46.04
N CYS A 62 -64.90 -22.85 46.94
CA CYS A 62 -63.97 -21.71 46.94
C CYS A 62 -62.69 -21.96 46.14
N MET A 63 -62.40 -23.22 45.79
CA MET A 63 -61.17 -23.64 45.09
C MET A 63 -60.86 -22.83 43.81
N PRO A 64 -61.81 -22.60 42.88
CA PRO A 64 -61.55 -21.82 41.67
C PRO A 64 -61.15 -20.36 41.97
N ALA A 65 -61.78 -19.75 42.98
CA ALA A 65 -61.45 -18.39 43.41
C ALA A 65 -60.04 -18.32 44.03
N VAL A 66 -59.65 -19.35 44.80
CA VAL A 66 -58.30 -19.48 45.36
C VAL A 66 -57.26 -19.63 44.26
N TYR A 67 -57.50 -20.44 43.23
CA TYR A 67 -56.57 -20.58 42.10
C TYR A 67 -56.43 -19.29 41.27
N SER A 68 -57.52 -18.57 41.07
CA SER A 68 -57.49 -17.25 40.41
C SER A 68 -56.68 -16.24 41.21
N LEU A 69 -56.87 -16.21 42.53
CA LEU A 69 -56.11 -15.33 43.42
C LEU A 69 -54.61 -15.67 43.42
N LEU A 70 -54.26 -16.95 43.48
CA LEU A 70 -52.87 -17.40 43.35
C LEU A 70 -52.26 -16.99 42.00
N TYR A 71 -52.99 -17.14 40.89
CA TYR A 71 -52.51 -16.74 39.56
C TYR A 71 -52.21 -15.24 39.47
N VAL A 72 -53.14 -14.39 39.95
CA VAL A 72 -52.97 -12.93 39.95
C VAL A 72 -51.80 -12.49 40.82
N LEU A 73 -51.47 -13.23 41.88
CA LEU A 73 -50.40 -12.87 42.82
C LEU A 73 -49.03 -13.36 42.33
N PHE A 74 -48.94 -14.58 41.78
CA PHE A 74 -47.67 -15.18 41.39
C PHE A 74 -47.16 -14.78 40.01
N VAL A 75 -48.05 -14.53 39.04
CA VAL A 75 -47.63 -14.20 37.66
C VAL A 75 -46.89 -12.85 37.58
N PRO A 76 -47.34 -11.77 38.24
CA PRO A 76 -46.58 -10.52 38.29
C PRO A 76 -45.23 -10.70 38.97
N LEU A 77 -45.16 -11.50 40.05
CA LEU A 77 -43.90 -11.80 40.74
C LEU A 77 -42.91 -12.48 39.79
N LEU A 78 -43.35 -13.51 39.06
CA LEU A 78 -42.52 -14.22 38.08
C LEU A 78 -42.04 -13.29 36.96
N SER A 79 -42.90 -12.40 36.47
CA SER A 79 -42.53 -11.39 35.46
C SER A 79 -41.44 -10.46 35.99
N LEU A 80 -41.61 -9.97 37.22
CA LEU A 80 -40.70 -9.03 37.90
C LEU A 80 -39.32 -9.65 38.17
N PHE A 81 -39.25 -10.96 38.36
CA PHE A 81 -37.98 -11.68 38.45
C PHE A 81 -37.40 -12.03 37.07
N SER A 82 -38.20 -12.23 36.03
CA SER A 82 -37.68 -12.66 34.72
C SER A 82 -37.01 -11.52 33.92
N GLU A 83 -37.58 -10.31 33.98
CA GLU A 83 -37.09 -9.13 33.27
C GLU A 83 -35.64 -8.76 33.62
N PRO A 84 -35.25 -8.61 34.91
CA PRO A 84 -33.89 -8.24 35.26
C PRO A 84 -32.85 -9.28 34.84
N TYR A 85 -33.21 -10.58 34.84
CA TYR A 85 -32.30 -11.63 34.35
C TYR A 85 -32.11 -11.54 32.83
N THR A 86 -33.17 -11.26 32.06
CA THR A 86 -33.04 -11.07 30.61
C THR A 86 -32.18 -9.85 30.25
N GLU A 87 -32.30 -8.75 31.00
CA GLU A 87 -31.45 -7.58 30.80
C GLU A 87 -29.98 -7.83 31.19
N LEU A 88 -29.74 -8.60 32.25
CA LEU A 88 -28.40 -8.93 32.71
C LEU A 88 -27.67 -9.85 31.70
N VAL A 89 -28.37 -10.83 31.12
CA VAL A 89 -27.83 -11.67 30.03
C VAL A 89 -27.55 -10.84 28.77
N ARG A 90 -28.45 -9.92 28.42
CA ARG A 90 -28.25 -9.01 27.27
C ARG A 90 -27.06 -8.08 27.47
N THR A 91 -26.89 -7.56 28.68
CA THR A 91 -25.76 -6.68 29.03
C THR A 91 -24.45 -7.45 29.05
N GLY A 92 -24.43 -8.66 29.62
CA GLY A 92 -23.26 -9.54 29.64
C GLY A 92 -22.80 -9.95 28.24
N THR A 93 -23.72 -10.30 27.35
CA THR A 93 -23.40 -10.64 25.94
C THR A 93 -22.88 -9.44 25.16
N LEU A 94 -23.44 -8.24 25.37
CA LEU A 94 -22.92 -7.00 24.78
C LEU A 94 -21.51 -6.66 25.29
N ALA A 95 -21.27 -6.77 26.60
CA ALA A 95 -19.96 -6.52 27.21
C ALA A 95 -18.90 -7.49 26.68
N LEU A 96 -19.22 -8.78 26.59
CA LEU A 96 -18.30 -9.81 26.08
C LEU A 96 -17.98 -9.60 24.59
N ARG A 97 -18.98 -9.24 23.77
CA ARG A 97 -18.78 -8.90 22.36
C ARG A 97 -17.86 -7.69 22.19
N ASN A 98 -18.06 -6.64 22.98
CA ASN A 98 -17.24 -5.44 22.93
C ASN A 98 -15.79 -5.71 23.38
N TYR A 99 -15.61 -6.53 24.42
CA TYR A 99 -14.30 -6.98 24.88
C TYR A 99 -13.55 -7.76 23.80
N MET A 100 -14.21 -8.74 23.17
CA MET A 100 -13.62 -9.53 22.08
C MET A 100 -13.25 -8.68 20.88
N ARG A 101 -14.09 -7.69 20.51
CA ARG A 101 -13.82 -6.77 19.40
C ARG A 101 -12.60 -5.90 19.66
N LYS A 102 -12.45 -5.38 20.88
CA LYS A 102 -11.29 -4.58 21.28
C LYS A 102 -10.00 -5.39 21.20
N ASN A 103 -9.99 -6.60 21.76
CA ASN A 103 -8.80 -7.47 21.71
C ASN A 103 -8.39 -7.84 20.28
N TRP A 104 -9.36 -8.08 19.39
CA TRP A 104 -9.10 -8.32 17.96
C TRP A 104 -8.46 -7.12 17.29
N GLN A 105 -9.00 -5.91 17.52
CA GLN A 105 -8.44 -4.67 16.99
C GLN A 105 -7.02 -4.41 17.51
N ASP A 106 -6.77 -4.64 18.80
CA ASP A 106 -5.43 -4.47 19.39
C ASP A 106 -4.42 -5.48 18.81
N GLN A 107 -4.84 -6.73 18.55
CA GLN A 107 -4.01 -7.74 17.89
C GLN A 107 -3.71 -7.38 16.43
N GLU A 108 -4.70 -6.94 15.65
CA GLU A 108 -4.52 -6.48 14.27
C GLU A 108 -3.57 -5.28 14.21
N MET A 109 -3.78 -4.26 15.03
CA MET A 109 -2.90 -3.08 15.10
C MET A 109 -1.47 -3.46 15.49
N SER A 110 -1.30 -4.40 16.43
CA SER A 110 0.04 -4.89 16.80
C SER A 110 0.73 -5.65 15.67
N THR A 111 -0.03 -6.36 14.84
CA THR A 111 0.49 -7.11 13.68
C THR A 111 0.89 -6.15 12.57
N ILE A 112 0.05 -5.15 12.29
CA ILE A 112 0.34 -4.10 11.30
C ILE A 112 1.60 -3.32 11.72
N ALA A 113 1.69 -2.88 12.98
CA ALA A 113 2.86 -2.13 13.47
C ALA A 113 4.16 -2.95 13.42
N LYS A 114 4.09 -4.27 13.65
CA LYS A 114 5.24 -5.16 13.50
C LYS A 114 5.68 -5.30 12.04
N VAL A 115 4.72 -5.44 11.13
CA VAL A 115 5.00 -5.51 9.69
C VAL A 115 5.60 -4.20 9.19
N GLU A 116 5.05 -3.06 9.61
CA GLU A 116 5.57 -1.73 9.27
C GLU A 116 7.01 -1.53 9.77
N ARG A 117 7.30 -1.85 11.04
CA ARG A 117 8.67 -1.78 11.57
C ARG A 117 9.64 -2.64 10.79
N LYS A 118 9.24 -3.86 10.43
CA LYS A 118 10.08 -4.75 9.61
C LYS A 118 10.43 -4.11 8.26
N TYR A 119 9.45 -3.52 7.57
CA TYR A 119 9.72 -2.84 6.30
C TYR A 119 10.57 -1.58 6.46
N ILE A 120 10.40 -0.82 7.55
CA ILE A 120 11.25 0.33 7.85
C ILE A 120 12.70 -0.11 8.06
N GLU A 121 12.94 -1.16 8.85
CA GLU A 121 14.27 -1.74 9.07
C GLU A 121 14.88 -2.27 7.75
N GLU A 122 14.09 -2.93 6.90
CA GLU A 122 14.53 -3.37 5.57
C GLU A 122 14.91 -2.18 4.67
N ILE A 123 14.15 -1.08 4.72
CA ILE A 123 14.47 0.13 3.94
C ILE A 123 15.75 0.79 4.47
N GLU A 124 15.91 0.93 5.78
CA GLU A 124 17.12 1.52 6.38
C GLU A 124 18.37 0.69 6.10
N THR A 125 18.26 -0.65 6.17
CA THR A 125 19.37 -1.55 5.82
C THR A 125 19.73 -1.45 4.33
N LEU A 126 18.75 -1.38 3.43
CA LEU A 126 19.00 -1.13 2.00
C LEU A 126 19.64 0.24 1.75
N GLN A 127 19.16 1.29 2.40
CA GLN A 127 19.75 2.63 2.26
C GLN A 127 21.21 2.67 2.73
N SER A 128 21.52 2.04 3.86
CA SER A 128 22.89 1.97 4.37
C SER A 128 23.80 1.14 3.46
N SER A 129 23.31 0.02 2.91
CA SER A 129 24.04 -0.77 1.90
C SER A 129 24.34 0.06 0.65
N ILE A 130 23.34 0.76 0.10
CA ILE A 130 23.52 1.62 -1.09
C ILE A 130 24.53 2.74 -0.81
N ALA A 131 24.49 3.35 0.38
CA ALA A 131 25.44 4.39 0.76
C ALA A 131 26.87 3.84 0.86
N ALA A 132 27.04 2.64 1.43
CA ALA A 132 28.33 1.95 1.49
C ALA A 132 28.86 1.62 0.10
N ASP A 133 28.02 1.09 -0.79
CA ASP A 133 28.37 0.76 -2.17
C ASP A 133 28.77 2.00 -2.97
N ARG A 134 28.06 3.12 -2.80
CA ARG A 134 28.44 4.41 -3.41
C ARG A 134 29.82 4.87 -2.95
N LYS A 135 30.12 4.75 -1.65
CA LYS A 135 31.43 5.10 -1.09
C LYS A 135 32.53 4.19 -1.64
N ASN A 136 32.28 2.90 -1.74
CA ASN A 136 33.21 1.93 -2.32
C ASN A 136 33.48 2.23 -3.80
N TYR A 137 32.43 2.48 -4.58
CA TYR A 137 32.56 2.88 -5.99
C TYR A 137 33.38 4.16 -6.15
N PHE A 138 33.13 5.17 -5.31
CA PHE A 138 33.91 6.41 -5.34
C PHE A 138 35.40 6.15 -5.06
N ASN A 139 35.72 5.38 -4.02
CA ASN A 139 37.11 5.05 -3.68
C ASN A 139 37.82 4.25 -4.79
N ILE A 140 37.13 3.28 -5.38
CA ILE A 140 37.66 2.47 -6.48
C ILE A 140 37.88 3.33 -7.73
N SER A 141 36.90 4.16 -8.08
CA SER A 141 36.99 5.03 -9.26
C SER A 141 38.11 6.07 -9.13
N GLU A 142 38.31 6.69 -7.95
CA GLU A 142 39.46 7.57 -7.71
C GLU A 142 40.80 6.83 -7.81
N SER A 143 40.89 5.63 -7.24
CA SER A 143 42.10 4.80 -7.31
C SER A 143 42.44 4.42 -8.75
N LEU A 144 41.44 4.03 -9.54
CA LEU A 144 41.58 3.70 -10.96
C LEU A 144 41.96 4.91 -11.79
N LYS A 145 41.36 6.08 -11.54
CA LYS A 145 41.73 7.33 -12.20
C LYS A 145 43.18 7.71 -11.92
N LYS A 146 43.62 7.58 -10.67
CA LYS A 146 45.02 7.83 -10.29
C LYS A 146 45.98 6.87 -11.00
N TRP A 147 45.69 5.57 -10.97
CA TRP A 147 46.48 4.57 -11.68
C TRP A 147 46.59 4.87 -13.19
N PHE A 148 45.48 5.23 -13.84
CA PHE A 148 45.48 5.55 -15.26
C PHE A 148 46.31 6.79 -15.58
N ARG A 149 46.20 7.84 -14.74
CA ARG A 149 47.01 9.07 -14.86
C ARG A 149 48.49 8.78 -14.74
N ASP A 150 48.89 7.99 -13.73
CA ASP A 150 50.29 7.65 -13.48
C ASP A 150 50.86 6.79 -14.62
N LYS A 151 50.09 5.83 -15.13
CA LYS A 151 50.50 4.93 -16.22
C LYS A 151 50.72 5.68 -17.54
N HIS A 152 49.88 6.66 -17.85
CA HIS A 152 49.91 7.36 -19.14
C HIS A 152 50.55 8.76 -19.09
N GLY A 153 51.05 9.19 -17.94
CA GLY A 153 51.68 10.51 -17.78
C GLY A 153 50.74 11.65 -18.17
N LEU A 154 49.50 11.59 -17.70
CA LEU A 154 48.50 12.63 -17.97
C LEU A 154 48.82 13.90 -17.18
N ASP A 155 48.71 15.03 -17.86
CA ASP A 155 48.96 16.35 -17.25
C ASP A 155 47.82 16.70 -16.25
N GLY A 156 48.12 17.55 -15.27
CA GLY A 156 47.19 17.89 -14.18
C GLY A 156 45.94 18.66 -14.63
N ASP A 157 45.99 19.28 -15.80
CA ASP A 157 44.91 20.03 -16.44
C ASP A 157 43.92 19.13 -17.22
N VAL A 158 44.26 17.86 -17.44
CA VAL A 158 43.36 16.88 -18.07
C VAL A 158 42.29 16.45 -17.07
N ASN A 159 41.02 16.59 -17.42
CA ASN A 159 39.89 16.11 -16.62
C ASN A 159 39.48 14.70 -17.07
N LEU A 160 39.98 13.69 -16.35
CA LEU A 160 39.65 12.28 -16.51
C LEU A 160 38.54 11.88 -15.55
N GLN A 161 37.50 11.25 -16.07
CA GLN A 161 36.39 10.69 -15.30
C GLN A 161 36.21 9.20 -15.59
N PHE A 162 35.57 8.50 -14.65
CA PHE A 162 35.29 7.07 -14.72
C PHE A 162 33.80 6.84 -14.62
N TYR A 163 33.21 6.30 -15.69
CA TYR A 163 31.77 6.13 -15.83
C TYR A 163 31.42 4.67 -16.02
N LYS A 164 30.24 4.29 -15.53
CA LYS A 164 29.54 3.11 -16.04
C LYS A 164 29.18 3.36 -17.50
N CYS A 165 29.31 2.35 -18.34
CA CYS A 165 29.05 2.48 -19.76
C CYS A 165 28.28 1.30 -20.32
N PHE A 166 27.60 1.55 -21.43
CA PHE A 166 26.93 0.51 -22.17
C PHE A 166 27.96 -0.39 -22.90
N PRO A 167 27.65 -1.68 -23.12
CA PRO A 167 28.57 -2.61 -23.74
C PRO A 167 29.02 -2.20 -25.15
N ASP A 168 28.17 -1.48 -25.88
CA ASP A 168 28.36 -1.03 -27.26
C ASP A 168 29.33 0.14 -27.41
N LEU A 169 29.66 0.84 -26.33
CA LEU A 169 30.61 1.96 -26.32
C LEU A 169 32.05 1.48 -26.53
N ILE A 170 32.75 2.08 -27.50
CA ILE A 170 34.10 1.67 -27.92
C ILE A 170 35.13 2.75 -27.58
N VAL A 171 36.38 2.33 -27.37
CA VAL A 171 37.51 3.26 -27.21
C VAL A 171 37.68 4.13 -28.46
N GLY A 172 37.74 5.44 -28.25
CA GLY A 172 37.78 6.47 -29.29
C GLY A 172 36.43 7.10 -29.60
N ASP A 173 35.32 6.51 -29.17
CA ASP A 173 33.99 7.08 -29.35
C ASP A 173 33.79 8.35 -28.51
N VAL A 174 32.97 9.27 -29.02
CA VAL A 174 32.39 10.33 -28.21
C VAL A 174 31.24 9.77 -27.40
N ALA A 175 31.33 9.89 -26.08
CA ALA A 175 30.31 9.42 -25.15
C ALA A 175 29.29 10.52 -24.83
N ILE A 176 28.03 10.12 -24.75
CA ILE A 176 26.93 10.96 -24.26
C ILE A 176 26.36 10.38 -22.97
N GLU A 177 25.73 11.21 -22.16
CA GLU A 177 25.13 10.80 -20.88
C GLU A 177 23.68 10.32 -21.07
N GLN A 178 23.33 9.21 -20.41
CA GLN A 178 21.94 8.84 -20.14
C GLN A 178 21.85 8.24 -18.74
N ASN A 179 21.07 8.88 -17.86
CA ASN A 179 20.81 8.39 -16.50
C ASN A 179 22.10 8.12 -15.68
N GLY A 180 23.18 8.88 -15.93
CA GLY A 180 24.47 8.71 -15.27
C GLY A 180 25.42 7.67 -15.92
N ASP A 181 24.97 7.00 -16.98
CA ASP A 181 25.79 6.06 -17.76
C ASP A 181 26.24 6.66 -19.08
N ALA A 182 27.42 6.24 -19.55
CA ALA A 182 28.00 6.63 -20.83
C ALA A 182 27.55 5.69 -21.95
N LEU A 183 27.01 6.24 -23.03
CA LEU A 183 26.60 5.46 -24.20
C LEU A 183 27.02 6.11 -25.52
N ARG A 184 26.78 5.38 -26.61
CA ARG A 184 26.91 5.91 -27.97
C ARG A 184 25.66 6.66 -28.39
N GLY A 185 25.84 7.73 -29.16
CA GLY A 185 24.72 8.40 -29.80
C GLY A 185 25.14 9.59 -30.64
N ALA A 186 24.15 10.17 -31.33
CA ALA A 186 24.33 11.31 -32.21
C ALA A 186 23.94 12.62 -31.51
N ALA A 187 24.41 13.75 -32.04
CA ALA A 187 24.15 15.07 -31.46
C ALA A 187 22.65 15.45 -31.46
N ASN A 188 21.85 14.90 -32.39
CA ASN A 188 20.40 15.11 -32.43
C ASN A 188 19.63 14.44 -31.26
N SER A 189 20.30 13.61 -30.45
CA SER A 189 19.68 12.97 -29.29
C SER A 189 19.32 13.95 -28.17
N GLY A 190 19.86 15.17 -28.20
CA GLY A 190 19.63 16.20 -27.17
C GLY A 190 20.29 15.88 -25.82
N ARG A 191 21.12 14.85 -25.76
CA ARG A 191 21.81 14.41 -24.55
C ARG A 191 23.14 15.14 -24.39
N PRO A 192 23.59 15.39 -23.16
CA PRO A 192 24.85 16.09 -22.93
C PRO A 192 26.04 15.21 -23.32
N ILE A 193 27.04 15.82 -23.93
CA ILE A 193 28.30 15.17 -24.29
C ILE A 193 29.20 15.08 -23.06
N LEU A 194 29.64 13.87 -22.72
CA LEU A 194 30.57 13.63 -21.62
C LEU A 194 32.00 13.97 -22.04
N GLY A 195 32.46 13.36 -23.13
CA GLY A 195 33.83 13.50 -23.63
C GLY A 195 34.23 12.36 -24.57
N ILE A 196 35.53 12.10 -24.68
CA ILE A 196 36.08 11.02 -25.52
C ILE A 196 36.47 9.84 -24.65
N VAL A 197 36.07 8.63 -25.05
CA VAL A 197 36.44 7.38 -24.39
C VAL A 197 37.89 7.05 -24.72
N VAL A 198 38.72 6.91 -23.69
CA VAL A 198 40.17 6.66 -23.85
C VAL A 198 40.59 5.24 -23.51
N ASP A 199 39.86 4.58 -22.60
CA ASP A 199 40.11 3.18 -22.25
C ASP A 199 38.85 2.55 -21.64
N LYS A 200 38.75 1.22 -21.70
CA LYS A 200 37.59 0.45 -21.24
C LYS A 200 38.05 -0.77 -20.43
N PRO A 201 38.19 -0.66 -19.10
CA PRO A 201 38.51 -1.81 -18.25
C PRO A 201 37.28 -2.72 -18.11
N GLY A 202 37.03 -3.55 -19.14
CA GLY A 202 35.90 -4.49 -19.20
C GLY A 202 34.75 -4.02 -20.08
N THR A 203 33.54 -4.51 -19.82
CA THR A 203 32.34 -4.19 -20.62
C THR A 203 31.49 -3.07 -20.01
N GLU A 204 31.59 -2.88 -18.70
CA GLU A 204 30.66 -2.05 -17.91
C GLU A 204 31.20 -0.67 -17.53
N PHE A 205 32.49 -0.43 -17.71
CA PHE A 205 33.13 0.81 -17.30
C PHE A 205 34.06 1.36 -18.35
N ALA A 206 34.17 2.69 -18.42
CA ALA A 206 35.03 3.41 -19.33
C ALA A 206 35.70 4.62 -18.67
N PHE A 207 36.93 4.89 -19.08
CA PHE A 207 37.63 6.13 -18.83
C PHE A 207 37.29 7.14 -19.92
N ILE A 208 36.85 8.34 -19.51
CA ILE A 208 36.44 9.40 -20.41
C ILE A 208 37.21 10.67 -20.06
N ILE A 209 37.82 11.30 -21.05
CA ILE A 209 38.43 12.62 -20.90
C ILE A 209 37.42 13.68 -21.34
N GLU A 210 37.04 14.54 -20.40
CA GLU A 210 36.05 15.60 -20.63
C GLU A 210 36.67 16.90 -21.12
N LYS A 211 37.93 17.14 -20.76
CA LYS A 211 38.69 18.35 -21.06
C LYS A 211 40.18 18.08 -20.99
N GLY A 212 40.95 18.76 -21.85
CA GLY A 212 42.41 18.75 -21.83
C GLY A 212 43.00 18.26 -23.15
N ILE A 213 44.33 18.15 -23.19
CA ILE A 213 45.06 17.71 -24.38
C ILE A 213 45.12 16.19 -24.40
N LEU A 214 44.61 15.59 -25.47
CA LEU A 214 44.63 14.16 -25.72
C LEU A 214 45.96 13.79 -26.38
N LYS A 215 46.88 13.22 -25.61
CA LYS A 215 48.17 12.73 -26.12
C LYS A 215 47.95 11.47 -26.96
N THR A 216 48.65 11.37 -28.09
CA THR A 216 48.64 10.18 -28.96
C THR A 216 49.11 8.90 -28.26
N SER A 217 49.91 9.03 -27.18
CA SER A 217 50.32 7.91 -26.32
C SER A 217 49.16 7.28 -25.52
N VAL A 218 48.06 8.01 -25.33
CA VAL A 218 46.86 7.52 -24.66
C VAL A 218 45.95 6.88 -25.70
N ILE A 219 45.61 7.64 -26.74
CA ILE A 219 44.80 7.19 -27.86
C ILE A 219 45.09 8.07 -29.07
N ASP A 220 45.30 7.44 -30.22
CA ASP A 220 45.35 8.16 -31.49
C ASP A 220 43.92 8.37 -32.02
N ILE A 221 43.33 9.51 -31.65
CA ILE A 221 41.97 9.86 -32.09
C ILE A 221 41.90 10.08 -33.61
N LYS A 222 43.01 10.45 -34.26
CA LYS A 222 43.05 10.64 -35.72
C LYS A 222 42.82 9.33 -36.42
N GLU A 223 43.48 8.27 -35.97
CA GLU A 223 43.30 6.93 -36.51
C GLU A 223 41.89 6.40 -36.18
N ARG A 224 41.44 6.54 -34.93
CA ARG A 224 40.17 5.97 -34.46
C ARG A 224 38.93 6.62 -35.06
N GLN A 225 38.99 7.92 -35.32
CA GLN A 225 37.88 8.71 -35.87
C GLN A 225 38.12 9.13 -37.33
N ASN A 226 39.23 8.70 -37.95
CA ASN A 226 39.64 9.07 -39.30
C ASN A 226 39.69 10.60 -39.52
N ILE A 227 40.34 11.30 -38.60
CA ILE A 227 40.45 12.76 -38.59
C ILE A 227 41.84 13.18 -39.07
N ASN A 228 41.92 13.93 -40.17
CA ASN A 228 43.20 14.26 -40.82
C ASN A 228 43.44 15.75 -41.11
N LYS A 229 42.51 16.64 -40.75
CA LYS A 229 42.62 18.09 -41.02
C LYS A 229 42.53 18.90 -39.72
N PRO A 230 43.36 19.95 -39.55
CA PRO A 230 43.20 20.86 -38.43
C PRO A 230 41.84 21.57 -38.43
N GLY A 231 41.32 21.88 -37.24
CA GLY A 231 40.09 22.62 -37.03
C GLY A 231 39.21 22.08 -35.90
N LYS A 232 38.05 22.72 -35.70
CA LYS A 232 37.07 22.35 -34.67
C LYS A 232 36.20 21.18 -35.11
N TYR A 233 35.93 20.27 -34.19
CA TYR A 233 35.14 19.05 -34.40
C TYR A 233 33.93 19.02 -33.49
N TYR A 234 32.78 18.65 -34.04
CA TYR A 234 31.52 18.48 -33.33
C TYR A 234 31.02 17.04 -33.46
N LEU A 235 30.13 16.61 -32.57
CA LEU A 235 29.50 15.30 -32.65
C LEU A 235 28.52 15.23 -33.84
N SER A 236 28.68 14.25 -34.72
CA SER A 236 27.82 14.08 -35.90
C SER A 236 26.34 13.91 -35.52
N ASN A 237 25.47 14.48 -36.35
CA ASN A 237 24.02 14.30 -36.26
C ASN A 237 23.54 12.97 -36.85
N THR A 238 24.32 12.36 -37.74
CA THR A 238 23.93 11.16 -38.50
C THR A 238 24.68 9.92 -38.03
N SER A 239 25.95 10.09 -37.66
CA SER A 239 26.85 8.99 -37.30
C SER A 239 27.09 8.98 -35.79
N PRO A 240 26.54 8.02 -35.04
CA PRO A 240 26.62 8.01 -33.59
C PRO A 240 28.08 7.91 -33.12
N SER A 241 28.44 8.75 -32.15
CA SER A 241 29.76 8.86 -31.54
C SER A 241 30.91 9.25 -32.47
N ARG A 242 30.60 9.70 -33.69
CA ARG A 242 31.59 10.15 -34.67
C ARG A 242 31.75 11.66 -34.67
N LEU A 243 32.98 12.12 -34.87
CA LEU A 243 33.30 13.53 -34.97
C LEU A 243 33.25 13.98 -36.43
N GLU A 244 32.59 15.10 -36.68
CA GLU A 244 32.59 15.80 -37.96
C GLU A 244 33.29 17.15 -37.81
N ARG A 245 34.00 17.56 -38.86
CA ARG A 245 34.66 18.87 -38.89
C ARG A 245 33.60 19.96 -39.04
N LEU A 246 33.69 21.01 -38.23
CA LEU A 246 32.81 22.17 -38.33
C LEU A 246 32.90 22.75 -39.76
N PRO A 247 31.79 22.87 -40.50
CA PRO A 247 31.83 23.36 -41.87
C PRO A 247 32.14 24.86 -41.91
N ASP A 248 32.85 25.29 -42.96
CA ASP A 248 33.22 26.70 -43.14
C ASP A 248 31.98 27.58 -43.45
N SER A 249 30.93 26.97 -44.02
CA SER A 249 29.64 27.58 -44.30
C SER A 249 28.50 26.77 -43.68
N GLY A 250 27.51 27.45 -43.09
CA GLY A 250 26.34 26.79 -42.50
C GLY A 250 25.81 27.51 -41.27
N GLU A 251 24.49 27.61 -41.15
CA GLU A 251 23.78 28.15 -39.98
C GLU A 251 23.41 27.01 -39.03
N GLY A 252 23.53 27.26 -37.74
CA GLY A 252 23.13 26.29 -36.73
C GLY A 252 23.87 26.43 -35.40
N THR A 253 23.42 25.64 -34.43
CA THR A 253 24.06 25.48 -33.12
C THR A 253 24.80 24.15 -33.12
N PHE A 254 26.11 24.19 -32.91
CA PHE A 254 26.99 23.03 -32.89
C PHE A 254 27.59 22.88 -31.49
N GLN A 255 27.63 21.64 -30.99
CA GLN A 255 28.37 21.30 -29.79
C GLN A 255 29.77 20.84 -30.18
N ILE A 256 30.74 21.74 -30.08
CA ILE A 256 32.15 21.45 -30.32
C ILE A 256 32.64 20.55 -29.19
N VAL A 257 33.22 19.41 -29.56
CA VAL A 257 33.80 18.45 -28.62
C VAL A 257 35.28 18.76 -28.40
N GLY A 258 35.97 19.20 -29.46
CA GLY A 258 37.37 19.56 -29.40
C GLY A 258 37.92 20.10 -30.72
N GLU A 259 39.21 20.36 -30.74
CA GLU A 259 39.94 20.94 -31.87
C GLU A 259 41.19 20.12 -32.15
N LEU A 260 41.41 19.78 -33.42
CA LEU A 260 42.69 19.26 -33.87
C LEU A 260 43.59 20.45 -34.23
N LYS A 261 44.68 20.62 -33.49
CA LYS A 261 45.67 21.67 -33.71
C LYS A 261 46.67 21.28 -34.81
N ASP A 262 47.37 22.28 -35.35
CA ASP A 262 48.38 22.09 -36.40
C ASP A 262 49.59 21.27 -35.94
N ASP A 263 49.88 21.27 -34.63
CA ASP A 263 50.90 20.41 -34.01
C ASP A 263 50.49 18.93 -33.96
N GLY A 264 49.26 18.63 -34.37
CA GLY A 264 48.71 17.28 -34.41
C GLY A 264 48.11 16.81 -33.10
N ASN A 265 48.05 17.63 -32.05
CA ASN A 265 47.38 17.28 -30.80
C ASN A 265 45.88 17.59 -30.87
N PHE A 266 45.06 16.73 -30.27
CA PHE A 266 43.63 16.97 -30.15
C PHE A 266 43.32 17.55 -28.76
N SER A 267 42.72 18.74 -28.73
CA SER A 267 42.34 19.41 -27.49
C SER A 267 40.83 19.26 -27.28
N ILE A 268 40.42 18.62 -26.19
CA ILE A 268 39.02 18.47 -25.82
C ILE A 268 38.58 19.72 -25.08
N ALA A 269 37.62 20.43 -25.66
CA ALA A 269 37.00 21.62 -25.11
C ALA A 269 35.53 21.61 -25.53
N LYS A 270 34.65 21.33 -24.57
CA LYS A 270 33.20 21.33 -24.78
C LYS A 270 32.72 22.78 -24.90
N GLU A 271 32.42 23.22 -26.12
CA GLU A 271 31.96 24.59 -26.42
C GLU A 271 30.68 24.56 -27.24
N SER A 272 29.71 25.41 -26.89
CA SER A 272 28.55 25.66 -27.76
C SER A 272 28.90 26.76 -28.75
N PHE A 273 28.80 26.46 -30.05
CA PHE A 273 29.06 27.42 -31.11
C PHE A 273 27.79 27.64 -31.94
N THR A 274 27.27 28.86 -31.93
CA THR A 274 26.13 29.25 -32.76
C THR A 274 26.62 30.16 -33.87
N ARG A 275 26.45 29.75 -35.12
CA ARG A 275 26.71 30.62 -36.27
C ARG A 275 25.39 31.23 -36.74
N GLN A 276 25.26 32.54 -36.55
CA GLN A 276 24.18 33.35 -37.11
C GLN A 276 24.63 33.95 -38.45
N ARG A 277 23.65 34.20 -39.30
CA ARG A 277 23.81 34.73 -40.65
C ARG A 277 24.51 36.08 -40.71
#